data_AF-A0A7S2NTN6-F1
#
_entry.id   AF-A0A7S2NTN6-F1
#
_cell.length_a   1.000
_cell.length_b   1.000
_cell.length_c   1.000
_cell.angle_alpha   90.00
_cell.angle_beta   90.00
_cell.angle_gamma   90.00
#
_symmetry.space_group_name_H-M   'P 1'
#
loop_
_entity.id
_entity.type
_entity.pdbx_description
1 polymer ?
#
loop_
_entity_poly.entity_id
_entity_poly.type
_entity_poly.pdbx_seq_one_letter_code
_entity_poly.pdbx_strand_id
1 'polypeptide(L)'
;WWKDLPLVLLLTGPSGTGKTLLARTLAEALLGRPASQLEAVGRFRTFHMNQFSIIEDQKTFFGPPRGTAGGGRGDLPELLKEWPDAVVLLDEVEKAHPSFARALLKVFGEH
;
A
#
# COMPACT_ATOMS: atom_id res chain seq x y z
N TRP A 1 -7.89 -21.70 -1.39
CA TRP A 1 -8.39 -20.96 -0.22
C TRP A 1 -7.34 -20.04 0.41
N TRP A 2 -6.03 -20.36 0.41
CA TRP A 2 -4.96 -19.39 0.73
C TRP A 2 -4.27 -18.76 -0.49
N LYS A 3 -4.61 -19.18 -1.71
CA LYS A 3 -3.95 -18.73 -2.96
C LYS A 3 -4.30 -17.29 -3.37
N ASP A 4 -5.26 -16.66 -2.67
CA ASP A 4 -5.85 -15.38 -3.09
C ASP A 4 -5.52 -14.22 -2.11
N LEU A 5 -4.69 -14.46 -1.09
CA LEU A 5 -4.23 -13.41 -0.17
C LEU A 5 -2.99 -12.71 -0.74
N PRO A 6 -2.88 -11.38 -0.60
CA PRO A 6 -1.68 -10.66 -1.03
C PRO A 6 -0.47 -11.10 -0.20
N LEU A 7 0.72 -11.11 -0.82
CA LEU A 7 1.97 -11.21 -0.07
C LEU A 7 2.19 -9.93 0.72
N VAL A 8 2.21 -10.02 2.04
CA VAL A 8 2.42 -8.88 2.95
C VAL A 8 3.74 -9.05 3.68
N LEU A 9 4.58 -8.02 3.64
CA LEU A 9 5.88 -7.99 4.32
C LEU A 9 5.96 -6.75 5.23
N LEU A 10 6.48 -6.93 6.44
CA LEU A 10 6.84 -5.82 7.33
C LEU A 10 8.37 -5.74 7.40
N LEU A 11 8.93 -4.69 6.79
CA LEU A 11 10.36 -4.44 6.83
C LEU A 11 10.68 -3.56 8.04
N THR A 12 11.45 -4.10 8.99
CA THR A 12 11.83 -3.39 10.23
C THR A 12 13.35 -3.28 10.35
N GLY A 13 13.81 -2.25 11.05
CA GLY A 13 15.22 -1.96 11.27
C GLY A 13 15.53 -0.46 11.28
N PRO A 14 16.74 -0.04 11.69
CA PRO A 14 17.15 1.36 11.71
C PRO A 14 17.00 2.09 10.37
N SER A 15 16.99 3.42 10.40
CA SER A 15 17.06 4.20 9.15
C SER A 15 18.36 3.93 8.39
N GLY A 16 18.32 4.01 7.06
CA GLY A 16 19.47 3.77 6.20
C GLY A 16 19.85 2.31 5.94
N THR A 17 19.14 1.31 6.51
CA THR A 17 19.43 -0.11 6.27
C THR A 17 18.95 -0.66 4.92
N GLY A 18 18.40 0.18 4.05
CA GLY A 18 17.98 -0.22 2.70
C GLY A 18 16.59 -0.87 2.60
N LYS A 19 15.68 -0.66 3.56
CA LYS A 19 14.31 -1.21 3.51
C LYS A 19 13.55 -0.80 2.24
N THR A 20 13.57 0.49 1.90
CA THR A 20 12.96 1.05 0.68
C THR A 20 13.64 0.49 -0.58
N LEU A 21 14.98 0.32 -0.55
CA LEU A 21 15.73 -0.29 -1.65
C LEU A 21 15.33 -1.75 -1.85
N LEU A 22 15.22 -2.52 -0.77
CA LEU A 22 14.77 -3.92 -0.82
C LEU A 22 13.37 -4.05 -1.41
N ALA A 23 12.43 -3.20 -1.01
CA ALA A 23 11.09 -3.18 -1.58
C ALA A 23 11.11 -2.91 -3.10
N ARG A 24 11.94 -1.94 -3.52
CA ARG A 24 12.13 -1.62 -4.95
C ARG A 24 12.71 -2.81 -5.72
N THR A 25 13.80 -3.41 -5.23
CA THR A 25 14.44 -4.56 -5.88
C THR A 25 13.52 -5.79 -5.90
N LEU A 26 12.71 -5.99 -4.86
CA LEU A 26 11.71 -7.06 -4.83
C LEU A 26 10.65 -6.85 -5.92
N ALA A 27 10.18 -5.62 -6.13
CA ALA A 27 9.22 -5.31 -7.20
C ALA A 27 9.80 -5.64 -8.58
N GLU A 28 11.08 -5.30 -8.82
CA GLU A 28 11.78 -5.64 -10.05
C GLU A 28 11.88 -7.16 -10.26
N ALA A 29 12.24 -7.90 -9.21
CA ALA A 29 12.38 -9.36 -9.26
C ALA A 29 11.03 -10.05 -9.50
N LEU A 30 9.94 -9.55 -8.90
CA LEU A 30 8.60 -10.12 -9.04
C LEU A 30 7.96 -9.82 -10.40
N LEU A 31 8.16 -8.61 -10.93
CA LEU A 31 7.45 -8.14 -12.13
C LEU A 31 8.33 -8.13 -13.40
N GLY A 32 9.62 -8.45 -13.28
CA GLY A 32 10.55 -8.61 -14.39
C GLY A 32 10.80 -7.34 -15.19
N ARG A 33 10.65 -6.17 -14.56
CA ARG A 33 10.85 -4.84 -15.18
C ARG A 33 11.59 -3.90 -14.23
N PRO A 34 12.36 -2.94 -14.76
CA PRO A 34 13.01 -1.92 -13.93
C PRO A 34 11.98 -1.13 -13.10
N ALA A 35 12.35 -0.78 -11.87
CA ALA A 35 11.45 -0.10 -10.94
C ALA A 35 10.95 1.24 -11.50
N SER A 36 11.79 1.98 -12.22
CA SER A 36 11.39 3.24 -12.86
C SER A 36 10.27 3.05 -13.88
N GLN A 37 10.26 1.94 -14.62
CA GLN A 37 9.18 1.63 -15.55
C GLN A 37 7.92 1.18 -14.81
N LEU A 38 8.08 0.41 -13.73
CA LEU A 38 6.97 -0.01 -12.86
C LEU A 38 6.30 1.20 -12.18
N GLU A 39 7.08 2.18 -11.73
CA GLU A 39 6.59 3.44 -11.14
C GLU A 39 5.83 4.27 -12.16
N ALA A 40 6.38 4.42 -13.37
CA ALA A 40 5.75 5.20 -14.45
C ALA A 40 4.36 4.70 -14.82
N VAL A 41 4.10 3.38 -14.71
CA VAL A 41 2.80 2.78 -14.99
C VAL A 41 1.96 2.54 -13.73
N GLY A 42 2.52 2.68 -12.53
CA GLY A 42 1.83 2.47 -11.25
C GLY A 42 1.85 1.04 -10.72
N ARG A 43 2.60 0.11 -11.33
CA ARG A 43 2.76 -1.28 -10.83
C ARG A 43 3.77 -1.42 -9.69
N PHE A 44 4.59 -0.40 -9.44
CA PHE A 44 5.24 -0.19 -8.15
C PHE A 44 4.81 1.18 -7.64
N ARG A 45 4.15 1.22 -6.48
CA ARG A 45 3.61 2.47 -5.92
C ARG A 45 4.07 2.64 -4.48
N THR A 46 4.71 3.77 -4.20
CA THR A 46 5.04 4.20 -2.84
C THR A 46 3.99 5.17 -2.32
N PHE A 47 3.46 4.88 -1.15
CA PHE A 47 2.69 5.82 -0.33
C PHE A 47 3.54 6.23 0.87
N HIS A 48 3.83 7.52 0.98
CA HIS A 48 4.52 8.07 2.15
C HIS A 48 3.49 8.23 3.27
N MET A 49 3.57 7.36 4.28
CA MET A 49 2.53 7.24 5.30
C MET A 49 2.48 8.45 6.26
N ASN A 50 3.52 9.28 6.26
CA ASN A 50 3.52 10.58 6.93
C ASN A 50 2.47 11.57 6.37
N GLN A 51 2.01 11.38 5.12
CA GLN A 51 0.93 12.17 4.51
C GLN A 51 -0.45 11.76 5.03
N PHE A 52 -0.55 10.63 5.72
CA PHE A 52 -1.79 10.03 6.23
C PHE A 52 -1.83 10.06 7.76
N SER A 53 -1.47 11.20 8.34
CA SER A 53 -1.25 11.36 9.78
C SER A 53 -2.51 11.75 10.56
N ILE A 54 -3.61 12.12 9.88
CA ILE A 54 -4.91 12.41 10.48
C ILE A 54 -5.95 11.33 10.12
N ILE A 55 -7.03 11.25 10.90
CA ILE A 55 -8.03 10.18 10.77
C ILE A 55 -8.83 10.30 9.47
N GLU A 56 -9.02 11.52 8.96
CA GLU A 56 -9.75 11.83 7.73
C GLU A 56 -9.07 11.23 6.49
N ASP A 57 -7.74 11.12 6.50
CA ASP A 57 -6.95 10.61 5.38
C ASP A 57 -7.25 9.15 5.07
N GLN A 58 -7.85 8.41 6.01
CA GLN A 58 -8.33 7.05 5.77
C GLN A 58 -9.34 6.97 4.63
N LYS A 59 -10.20 7.98 4.51
CA LYS A 59 -11.22 8.00 3.46
C LYS A 59 -10.58 8.23 2.09
N THR A 60 -9.52 9.03 2.03
CA THR A 60 -8.73 9.24 0.82
C THR A 60 -8.00 7.96 0.43
N PHE A 61 -7.38 7.28 1.39
CA PHE A 61 -6.57 6.09 1.10
C PHE A 61 -7.39 4.82 0.81
N PHE A 62 -8.35 4.49 1.67
CA PHE A 62 -9.17 3.27 1.56
C PHE A 62 -10.51 3.49 0.86
N GLY A 63 -10.90 4.74 0.64
CA GLY A 63 -12.24 5.08 0.21
C GLY A 63 -13.20 5.25 1.39
N PRO A 64 -14.37 5.82 1.14
CA PRO A 64 -15.41 5.92 2.15
C PRO A 64 -15.96 4.54 2.52
N PRO A 65 -16.52 4.40 3.73
CA PRO A 65 -17.19 3.16 4.14
C PRO A 65 -18.25 2.71 3.13
N ARG A 66 -18.39 1.41 2.96
CA ARG A 66 -19.43 0.81 2.09
C ARG A 66 -20.81 1.36 2.47
N GLY A 67 -21.57 1.83 1.48
CA GLY A 67 -22.92 2.40 1.67
C GLY A 67 -22.99 3.93 1.80
N THR A 68 -21.85 4.62 1.77
CA THR A 68 -21.83 6.10 1.77
C THR A 68 -22.18 6.65 0.37
N ALA A 69 -23.27 7.41 0.25
CA ALA A 69 -23.69 8.01 -1.02
C ALA A 69 -22.72 9.13 -1.48
N GLY A 70 -22.36 9.14 -2.77
CA GLY A 70 -21.48 10.16 -3.36
C GLY A 70 -19.97 9.98 -3.10
N GLY A 71 -19.57 8.83 -2.56
CA GLY A 71 -18.17 8.55 -2.24
C GLY A 71 -17.31 8.24 -3.46
N GLY A 72 -16.26 9.03 -3.70
CA GLY A 72 -15.15 8.65 -4.58
C GLY A 72 -14.48 7.35 -4.11
N ARG A 73 -13.70 6.67 -4.97
CA ARG A 73 -12.92 5.51 -4.53
C ARG A 73 -11.60 6.00 -3.90
N GLY A 74 -11.05 5.21 -2.99
CA GLY A 74 -9.76 5.54 -2.37
C GLY A 74 -8.59 5.20 -3.28
N ASP A 75 -7.44 5.82 -2.99
CA ASP A 75 -6.21 5.66 -3.75
C ASP A 75 -5.79 4.18 -3.90
N LEU A 76 -5.83 3.42 -2.81
CA LEU A 76 -5.41 2.01 -2.82
C LEU A 76 -6.39 1.12 -3.62
N PRO A 77 -7.72 1.17 -3.39
CA PRO A 77 -8.68 0.46 -4.24
C PRO A 77 -8.64 0.83 -5.73
N GLU A 78 -8.44 2.10 -6.07
CA GLU A 78 -8.33 2.52 -7.48
C GLU A 78 -7.07 1.97 -8.13
N LEU A 79 -5.93 2.06 -7.43
CA LEU A 79 -4.67 1.49 -7.88
C LEU A 79 -4.80 -0.02 -8.14
N LEU A 80 -5.32 -0.77 -7.15
CA LEU A 80 -5.44 -2.22 -7.25
C LEU A 80 -6.51 -2.68 -8.24
N LYS A 81 -7.48 -1.81 -8.57
CA LYS A 81 -8.43 -2.08 -9.65
C LYS A 81 -7.75 -2.04 -11.03
N GLU A 82 -6.89 -1.05 -11.26
CA GLU A 82 -6.15 -0.90 -12.52
C GLU A 82 -5.02 -1.93 -12.60
N TRP A 83 -4.30 -2.14 -11.49
CA TRP A 83 -3.13 -3.02 -11.39
C TRP A 83 -3.27 -3.99 -10.21
N PRO A 84 -4.00 -5.11 -10.39
CA PRO A 84 -4.21 -6.10 -9.32
C PRO A 84 -2.92 -6.76 -8.81
N ASP A 85 -1.85 -6.70 -9.59
CA ASP A 85 -0.54 -7.26 -9.26
C ASP A 85 0.50 -6.21 -8.85
N ALA A 86 0.06 -4.98 -8.54
CA ALA A 86 0.94 -3.92 -8.11
C ALA A 86 1.65 -4.26 -6.80
N VAL A 87 2.94 -3.91 -6.73
CA VAL A 87 3.69 -3.90 -5.48
C VAL A 87 3.50 -2.53 -4.82
N VAL A 88 2.92 -2.52 -3.62
CA VAL A 88 2.63 -1.30 -2.87
C VAL A 88 3.58 -1.19 -1.68
N LEU A 89 4.36 -0.11 -1.64
CA LEU A 89 5.21 0.25 -0.52
C LEU A 89 4.50 1.28 0.36
N LEU A 90 4.27 0.94 1.63
CA LEU A 90 3.81 1.87 2.66
C LEU A 90 5.04 2.33 3.46
N ASP A 91 5.65 3.44 3.03
CA ASP A 91 6.90 3.93 3.63
C ASP A 91 6.61 4.75 4.89
N GLU A 92 7.45 4.61 5.91
CA GLU A 92 7.28 5.26 7.23
C GLU A 92 5.91 4.98 7.88
N VAL A 93 5.41 3.73 7.82
CA VAL A 93 4.07 3.36 8.32
C VAL A 93 3.83 3.74 9.79
N GLU A 94 4.88 3.83 10.60
CA GLU A 94 4.81 4.29 11.99
C GLU A 94 4.44 5.77 12.15
N LYS A 95 4.48 6.55 11.06
CA LYS A 95 4.12 7.98 11.00
C LYS A 95 2.65 8.21 10.63
N ALA A 96 1.95 7.20 10.13
CA ALA A 96 0.52 7.32 9.85
C ALA A 96 -0.31 7.40 11.13
N HIS A 97 -1.54 7.87 11.00
CA HIS A 97 -2.51 7.85 12.10
C HIS A 97 -2.70 6.39 12.60
N PRO A 98 -2.72 6.13 13.92
CA PRO A 98 -2.77 4.76 14.47
C PRO A 98 -3.93 3.89 13.97
N SER A 99 -5.02 4.50 13.52
CA SER A 99 -6.15 3.76 12.94
C SER A 99 -5.82 3.11 11.59
N PHE A 100 -4.77 3.54 10.86
CA PHE A 100 -4.36 2.93 9.60
C PHE A 100 -3.90 1.50 9.78
N ALA A 101 -3.11 1.21 10.81
CA ALA A 101 -2.65 -0.15 11.11
C ALA A 101 -3.84 -1.12 11.25
N ARG A 102 -4.87 -0.71 11.99
CA ARG A 102 -6.10 -1.52 12.15
C ARG A 102 -6.87 -1.70 10.85
N ALA A 103 -6.92 -0.67 10.00
CA ALA A 103 -7.57 -0.77 8.70
C ALA A 103 -6.82 -1.72 7.75
N LEU A 104 -5.49 -1.65 7.73
CA LEU A 104 -4.63 -2.54 6.95
C LEU A 104 -4.78 -4.02 7.37
N LEU A 105 -4.87 -4.31 8.67
CA LEU A 105 -5.08 -5.69 9.15
C LEU A 105 -6.37 -6.31 8.58
N LYS A 106 -7.46 -5.55 8.49
CA LYS A 106 -8.71 -6.00 7.85
C LYS A 106 -8.53 -6.29 6.36
N VAL A 107 -7.69 -5.53 5.66
CA VAL A 107 -7.39 -5.75 4.24
C VAL A 107 -6.55 -7.02 4.06
N PHE A 108 -5.63 -7.31 4.98
CA PHE A 108 -4.71 -8.44 4.89
C PHE A 108 -5.27 -9.79 5.33
N GLY A 109 -6.54 -9.84 5.73
CA GLY A 109 -7.23 -11.11 6.00
C GLY A 109 -7.55 -11.38 7.47
N GLU A 110 -7.66 -10.36 8.33
CA GLU A 110 -8.53 -10.51 9.51
C GLU A 110 -9.97 -10.69 9.04
N HIS A 111 -10.44 -11.94 9.05
CA HIS A 111 -11.85 -12.30 8.98
C HIS A 111 -12.52 -12.09 10.34
#